data_AF-A0A6J4FVG7-F1
#
_entry.id   AF-A0A6J4FVG7-F1
#
_cell.length_a   1.000
_cell.length_b   1.000
_cell.length_c   1.000
_cell.angle_alpha   90.00
_cell.angle_beta   90.00
_cell.angle_gamma   90.00
#
_symmetry.space_group_name_H-M   'P 1'
#
loop_
_entity.id
_entity.type
_entity.pdbx_description
1 polymer ?
#
loop_
_entity_poly.entity_id
_entity_poly.type
_entity_poly.pdbx_seq_one_letter_code
_entity_poly.pdbx_strand_id
1 'polypeptide(L)' 'MGGAMSGRLKISEAKTSSELRGWARHCGSGRAAARAYAIANALDGLSRAEAARLAGMER' A
#
# COMPACT_ATOMS: atom_id res chain seq x y z
N MET A 1 21.41 -0.18 20.76
CA MET A 1 20.04 -0.24 20.22
C MET A 1 19.79 1.03 19.41
N GLY A 2 19.82 0.94 18.07
CA GLY A 2 19.76 2.11 17.17
C GLY A 2 18.34 2.61 16.98
N GLY A 3 18.11 3.89 17.31
CA GLY A 3 16.83 4.58 17.20
C GLY A 3 16.33 4.66 15.75
N ALA A 4 15.00 4.68 15.62
CA ALA A 4 14.27 4.72 14.38
C ALA A 4 14.75 5.87 13.46
N MET A 5 15.27 5.51 12.29
CA MET A 5 15.51 6.44 11.19
C MET A 5 14.16 6.92 10.63
N SER A 6 13.54 7.89 11.29
CA SER A 6 12.42 8.63 10.72
C SER A 6 12.94 9.68 9.74
N GLY A 7 13.47 9.22 8.60
CA GLY A 7 13.64 10.07 7.43
C GLY A 7 12.25 10.40 6.88
N ARG A 8 11.97 11.67 6.61
CA ARG A 8 10.80 12.07 5.82
C ARG A 8 10.98 11.50 4.41
N LEU A 9 10.46 10.29 4.20
CA LEU A 9 10.43 9.65 2.89
C LEU A 9 9.74 10.62 1.92
N LYS A 10 10.38 10.92 0.80
CA LYS A 10 9.73 11.67 -0.27
C LYS A 10 8.59 10.79 -0.79
N ILE A 11 7.36 11.21 -0.54
CA ILE A 11 6.17 10.55 -1.07
C ILE A 11 6.20 10.79 -2.57
N SER A 12 6.52 9.76 -3.35
CA SER A 12 6.36 9.82 -4.79
C SER A 12 4.88 9.67 -5.11
N GLU A 13 4.30 10.67 -5.78
CA GLU A 13 2.91 10.64 -6.25
C GLU A 13 2.74 9.82 -7.54
N ALA A 14 3.84 9.31 -8.10
CA ALA A 14 3.89 8.87 -9.49
C ALA A 14 3.44 7.42 -9.74
N LYS A 15 2.85 6.72 -8.76
CA LYS A 15 2.50 5.31 -8.94
C LYS A 15 0.99 5.12 -9.09
N THR A 16 0.58 4.72 -10.28
CA THR A 16 -0.80 4.36 -10.62
C THR A 16 -1.27 3.13 -9.83
N SER A 17 -2.59 2.92 -9.78
CA SER A 17 -3.18 1.74 -9.14
C SER A 17 -2.68 0.43 -9.76
N SER A 18 -2.48 0.39 -11.08
CA SER A 18 -1.90 -0.74 -11.81
C SER A 18 -0.45 -1.02 -11.43
N GLU A 19 0.39 -0.01 -11.30
CA GLU A 19 1.79 -0.16 -10.88
C GLU A 19 1.90 -0.61 -9.42
N LEU A 20 0.99 -0.16 -8.54
CA LEU A 20 0.89 -0.65 -7.16
C LEU A 20 0.55 -2.13 -7.10
N ARG A 21 -0.40 -2.61 -7.92
CA ARG A 21 -0.74 -4.04 -8.04
C ARG A 21 0.41 -4.85 -8.61
N GLY A 22 1.10 -4.34 -9.62
CA GLY A 22 2.32 -4.96 -10.16
C GLY A 22 3.38 -5.13 -9.07
N TRP A 23 3.69 -4.04 -8.37
CA TRP A 23 4.65 -4.07 -7.26
C TRP A 23 4.22 -5.03 -6.14
N ALA A 24 2.95 -5.04 -5.76
CA ALA A 24 2.42 -5.90 -4.69
C ALA A 24 2.61 -7.39 -5.00
N ARG A 25 2.44 -7.81 -6.25
CA ARG A 25 2.66 -9.21 -6.71
C ARG A 25 4.10 -9.68 -6.55
N HIS A 26 5.06 -8.78 -6.67
CA HIS A 26 6.49 -9.07 -6.51
C HIS A 26 7.04 -8.67 -5.14
N CYS A 27 6.18 -8.17 -4.25
CA CYS A 27 6.59 -7.73 -2.94
C CYS A 27 6.84 -8.94 -2.04
N GLY A 28 8.05 -9.09 -1.52
CA GLY A 28 8.41 -10.18 -0.59
C GLY A 28 7.76 -10.08 0.80
N SER A 29 6.92 -9.08 1.05
CA SER A 29 6.22 -8.90 2.33
C SER A 29 4.71 -8.84 2.11
N GLY A 30 4.00 -9.86 2.61
CA GLY A 30 2.52 -9.94 2.50
C GLY A 30 1.81 -8.72 3.10
N ARG A 31 2.31 -8.17 4.22
CA ARG A 31 1.74 -6.96 4.84
C ARG A 31 1.92 -5.73 3.95
N ALA A 32 3.07 -5.59 3.30
CA ALA A 32 3.34 -4.47 2.42
C ALA A 32 2.56 -4.61 1.09
N ALA A 33 2.44 -5.84 0.58
CA ALA A 33 1.58 -6.16 -0.56
C ALA A 33 0.10 -5.80 -0.27
N ALA A 34 -0.45 -6.23 0.88
CA ALA A 34 -1.80 -5.89 1.30
C ALA A 34 -2.03 -4.37 1.34
N ARG A 35 -1.09 -3.62 1.93
CA ARG A 35 -1.15 -2.14 1.93
C ARG A 35 -1.16 -1.55 0.53
N ALA A 36 -0.33 -2.06 -0.38
CA ALA A 36 -0.31 -1.58 -1.75
C ALA A 36 -1.62 -1.87 -2.50
N TYR A 37 -2.24 -3.02 -2.27
CA TYR A 37 -3.58 -3.30 -2.81
C TYR A 37 -4.64 -2.36 -2.26
N ALA A 38 -4.63 -2.08 -0.96
CA ALA A 38 -5.55 -1.12 -0.36
C ALA A 38 -5.38 0.29 -0.95
N ILE A 39 -4.14 0.75 -1.16
CA ILE A 39 -3.89 2.04 -1.81
C ILE A 39 -4.37 2.02 -3.26
N ALA A 40 -4.09 0.97 -4.02
CA ALA A 40 -4.54 0.84 -5.41
C ALA A 40 -6.07 0.90 -5.52
N ASN A 41 -6.79 0.22 -4.62
CA ASN A 41 -8.25 0.25 -4.58
C ASN A 41 -8.78 1.64 -4.21
N ALA A 42 -8.14 2.34 -3.27
CA ALA A 42 -8.52 3.71 -2.93
C ALA A 42 -8.30 4.70 -4.09
N LEU A 43 -7.23 4.52 -4.87
CA LEU A 43 -6.98 5.31 -6.08
C LEU A 43 -8.05 5.07 -7.17
N ASP A 44 -8.63 3.87 -7.21
CA ASP A 44 -9.73 3.54 -8.13
C ASP A 44 -11.11 4.00 -7.60
N GLY A 45 -11.14 4.78 -6.50
CA GLY A 45 -12.33 5.44 -5.99
C GLY A 45 -13.01 4.74 -4.81
N LEU A 46 -12.45 3.64 -4.30
CA LEU A 46 -13.01 2.97 -3.12
C LEU A 46 -12.77 3.78 -1.85
N SER A 47 -13.70 3.67 -0.90
CA SER A 47 -13.48 4.21 0.43
C SER A 47 -12.28 3.51 1.09
N ARG A 48 -11.57 4.23 1.97
CA ARG A 48 -10.42 3.68 2.70
C ARG A 48 -10.77 2.38 3.45
N ALA A 49 -11.97 2.31 4.04
CA ALA A 49 -12.42 1.15 4.80
C ALA A 49 -12.67 -0.06 3.89
N GLU A 50 -13.34 0.16 2.76
CA GLU A 50 -13.64 -0.90 1.79
C GLU A 50 -12.39 -1.40 1.08
N ALA A 51 -11.50 -0.47 0.70
CA ALA A 51 -10.20 -0.80 0.13
C ALA A 51 -9.35 -1.66 1.09
N ALA A 52 -9.38 -1.37 2.40
CA ALA A 52 -8.71 -2.17 3.42
C ALA A 52 -9.32 -3.56 3.57
N ARG A 53 -10.67 -3.67 3.54
CA ARG A 53 -11.35 -4.97 3.58
C ARG A 53 -10.96 -5.86 2.41
N LEU A 54 -11.05 -5.34 1.19
CA LEU A 54 -10.66 -6.09 -0.02
C LEU A 54 -9.19 -6.52 -0.02
N ALA A 55 -8.32 -5.80 0.69
CA ALA A 55 -6.92 -6.15 0.86
C ALA A 55 -6.66 -7.14 2.01
N GLY A 56 -7.70 -7.62 2.71
CA GLY A 56 -7.56 -8.51 3.87
C GLY A 56 -6.93 -7.81 5.08
N MET A 57 -7.10 -6.49 5.20
CA MET A 57 -6.53 -5.66 6.28
C MET A 57 -7.53 -5.29 7.38
N GLU A 58 -8.72 -5.87 7.37
CA GLU A 58 -9.69 -5.72 8.45
C GLU A 58 -9.16 -6.32 9.76
N ARG A 59 -9.44 -5.62 10.87
CA ARG A 59 -9.03 -5.99 12.22
C ARG A 59 -10.23 -6.47 13.02
#